data_AF-A0A268F5C8-F1
#
_entry.id   AF-A0A268F5C8-F1
#
_cell.length_a   1.000
_cell.length_b   1.000
_cell.length_c   1.000
_cell.angle_alpha   90.00
_cell.angle_beta   90.00
_cell.angle_gamma   90.00
#
_symmetry.space_group_name_H-M   'P 1'
#
loop_
_entity.id
_entity.type
_entity.pdbx_description
1 polymer ?
#
loop_
_entity_poly.entity_id
_entity_poly.type
_entity_poly.pdbx_seq_one_letter_code
_entity_poly.pdbx_strand_id
1 'polypeptide(L)' 'MQFNERIGRDIKGEYQKIRRRVAVRAVMIEKQKILLMQTNKGDFKFPGGGTCRSVMERSEKNI' A
#
# COMPACT_ATOMS: atom_id res chain seq x y z
N MET A 1 -1.40 15.90 14.77
CA MET A 1 -2.00 14.58 14.49
C MET A 1 -0.93 13.53 14.71
N GLN A 2 -1.07 12.67 15.72
CA GLN A 2 -0.18 11.54 15.95
C GLN A 2 -0.71 10.33 15.16
N PHE A 3 0.09 9.79 14.24
CA PHE A 3 -0.22 8.62 13.41
C PHE A 3 0.40 7.32 13.97
N ASN A 4 0.57 7.22 15.30
CA ASN A 4 1.29 6.09 15.93
C ASN A 4 0.38 5.09 16.65
N GLU A 5 -0.93 5.11 16.42
CA GLU A 5 -1.79 4.02 16.88
C GLU A 5 -1.67 2.81 15.95
N ARG A 6 -1.16 1.72 16.50
CA ARG A 6 -1.07 0.44 15.80
C ARG A 6 -2.46 -0.19 15.78
N ILE A 7 -3.27 0.15 14.77
CA ILE A 7 -4.59 -0.47 14.59
C ILE A 7 -4.41 -1.91 14.10
N GLY A 8 -4.57 -2.86 15.02
CA GLY A 8 -4.49 -4.30 14.76
C GLY A 8 -4.77 -5.08 16.04
N ARG A 9 -5.41 -6.25 15.91
CA ARG A 9 -5.69 -7.14 17.04
C ARG A 9 -4.36 -7.56 17.69
N ASP A 10 -4.21 -7.39 19.01
CA ASP A 10 -3.11 -7.98 19.76
C ASP A 10 -3.19 -9.51 19.60
N ILE A 11 -2.28 -10.07 18.81
CA ILE A 11 -2.24 -11.50 18.51
C ILE A 11 -1.62 -12.23 19.71
N LYS A 12 -2.27 -12.17 20.88
CA LYS A 12 -1.97 -13.09 21.98
C LYS A 12 -2.59 -14.44 21.65
N GLY A 13 -1.79 -15.37 21.12
CA GLY A 13 -2.08 -16.80 21.22
C GLY A 13 -2.32 -17.59 19.93
N GLU A 14 -2.45 -16.96 18.76
CA GLU A 14 -2.58 -17.70 17.49
C GLU A 14 -1.58 -17.21 16.46
N TYR A 15 -0.63 -18.07 16.05
CA TYR A 15 0.26 -17.80 14.92
C TYR A 15 -0.53 -17.82 13.60
N GLN A 16 -1.26 -16.76 13.32
CA GLN A 16 -1.90 -16.55 12.03
C GLN A 16 -0.82 -16.33 10.97
N LYS A 17 -0.82 -17.14 9.90
CA LYS A 17 0.15 -17.02 8.80
C LYS A 17 -0.14 -15.76 7.99
N ILE A 18 0.52 -14.65 8.33
CA ILE A 18 0.41 -13.39 7.59
C ILE A 18 1.15 -13.52 6.26
N ARG A 19 0.42 -13.46 5.14
CA ARG A 19 1.00 -13.35 3.80
C ARG A 19 1.39 -11.91 3.51
N ARG A 20 2.69 -11.61 3.51
CA ARG A 20 3.23 -10.30 3.13
C ARG A 20 3.42 -10.21 1.62
N ARG A 21 3.09 -9.05 1.03
CA ARG A 21 3.28 -8.73 -0.39
C ARG A 21 3.78 -7.30 -0.52
N VAL A 22 4.64 -7.07 -1.51
CA VAL A 22 5.10 -5.72 -1.85
C VAL A 22 4.16 -5.13 -2.91
N ALA A 23 3.88 -3.84 -2.77
CA ALA A 23 3.04 -3.09 -3.69
C ALA A 23 3.59 -1.67 -3.85
N VAL A 24 3.40 -1.09 -5.03
CA VAL A 24 3.74 0.31 -5.34
C VAL A 24 2.45 1.10 -5.47
N ARG A 25 2.45 2.32 -4.94
CA ARG A 25 1.34 3.28 -5.02
C ARG A 25 1.85 4.57 -5.64
N ALA A 26 1.11 5.09 -6.61
CA ALA A 26 1.38 6.36 -7.24
C ALA A 26 0.61 7.48 -6.53
N VAL A 27 1.29 8.61 -6.30
CA VAL A 27 0.67 9.86 -5.85
C VAL A 27 0.68 10.81 -7.05
N MET A 28 -0.49 11.14 -7.57
CA MET A 28 -0.65 12.02 -8.73
C MET A 28 -1.44 13.26 -8.32
N ILE A 29 -0.89 14.43 -8.60
CA ILE A 29 -1.44 15.75 -8.26
C ILE A 29 -1.55 16.57 -9.54
N GLU A 30 -2.74 17.07 -9.85
CA GLU A 30 -2.97 17.97 -10.98
C GLU A 30 -4.00 19.03 -10.59
N LYS A 31 -3.75 20.31 -10.89
CA LYS A 31 -4.70 21.42 -10.63
C LYS A 31 -5.24 21.41 -9.19
N GLN A 32 -4.36 21.18 -8.21
CA GLN A 32 -4.69 21.09 -6.77
C GLN A 32 -5.66 19.94 -6.41
N LYS A 33 -5.80 18.93 -7.27
CA LYS A 33 -6.58 17.71 -7.03
C LYS A 33 -5.65 16.50 -6.95
N ILE A 34 -6.06 15.50 -6.19
CA ILE A 34 -5.35 14.22 -6.04
C ILE A 34 -6.17 13.12 -6.70
N LEU A 35 -5.53 12.24 -7.46
CA LEU A 35 -6.18 11.07 -8.04
C LEU A 35 -6.25 9.91 -7.03
N LEU A 36 -7.48 9.43 -6.78
CA LEU A 36 -7.76 8.26 -5.94
C LEU A 36 -8.65 7.27 -6.70
N MET A 37 -8.48 5.98 -6.43
CA MET A 37 -9.34 4.92 -6.93
C MET A 37 -10.39 4.54 -5.90
N GLN A 38 -11.67 4.57 -6.28
CA GLN A 38 -12.74 3.98 -5.48
C GLN A 38 -12.70 2.46 -5.61
N THR A 39 -12.75 1.76 -4.49
CA THR A 39 -12.86 0.30 -4.45
C THR A 39 -14.32 -0.14 -4.47
N ASN A 40 -14.58 -1.40 -4.83
CA ASN A 40 -15.93 -1.98 -4.81
C ASN A 40 -16.60 -1.96 -3.42
N LYS A 41 -15.84 -1.68 -2.35
CA LYS A 41 -16.34 -1.55 -0.97
C LYS A 41 -16.54 -0.10 -0.52
N GLY A 42 -16.32 0.87 -1.40
CA GLY A 42 -16.49 2.30 -1.12
C GLY A 42 -15.25 3.03 -0.61
N ASP A 43 -14.16 2.33 -0.28
CA ASP A 43 -12.90 2.98 0.13
C ASP A 43 -12.25 3.71 -1.04
N PHE A 44 -11.51 4.79 -0.77
CA PHE A 44 -10.62 5.44 -1.73
C PHE A 44 -9.15 5.10 -1.42
N LYS A 45 -8.39 4.69 -2.44
CA LYS A 45 -6.98 4.28 -2.31
C LYS A 45 -6.13 4.91 -3.41
N PHE A 46 -4.86 5.17 -3.11
CA PHE A 46 -3.92 5.61 -4.14
C PHE A 46 -3.85 4.58 -5.28
N PRO A 47 -3.77 5.03 -6.55
CA PRO A 47 -3.54 4.15 -7.69
C PRO A 47 -2.29 3.30 -7.50
N GLY A 48 -2.30 2.07 -8.01
CA GLY A 48 -1.15 1.17 -7.91
C GLY A 48 -1.54 -0.30 -7.79
N GLY A 49 -0.56 -1.15 -7.49
CA GLY A 49 -0.73 -2.60 -7.52
C GLY A 49 0.42 -3.36 -6.88
N GLY A 50 0.26 -4.68 -6.79
CA GLY A 50 1.34 -5.58 -6.36
C GLY A 50 2.49 -5.56 -7.35
N THR A 51 3.72 -5.65 -6.86
CA THR A 51 4.91 -5.70 -7.72
C THR A 51 5.20 -7.12 -8.16
N CYS A 52 5.61 -7.29 -9.42
CA CYS A 52 6.30 -8.51 -9.87
C CYS A 52 7.78 -8.40 -9.53
N ARG A 53 8.43 -9.54 -9.25
CA ARG A 53 9.85 -9.61 -8.86
C ARG A 53 10.79 -8.89 -9.84
N SER A 54 10.51 -9.01 -11.13
CA SER A 54 11.26 -8.36 -12.20
C SER A 54 11.19 -6.82 -12.19
N VAL A 55 10.15 -6.25 -11.61
CA VAL A 55 9.99 -4.78 -11.49
C VAL A 55 10.82 -4.25 -10.32
N MET A 56 10.96 -5.01 -9.23
CA MET A 56 11.80 -4.62 -8.07
C MET A 56 13.28 -4.52 -8.45
N GLU A 57 13.80 -5.49 -9.20
CA GLU A 57 15.20 -5.51 -9.63
C GLU A 57 15.57 -4.33 -10.56
N ARG A 58 14.60 -3.75 -11.28
CA ARG A 58 14.81 -2.56 -12.12
C ARG A 58 14.74 -1.26 -11.33
N SER A 59 13.94 -1.21 -10.26
CA SER A 59 13.90 -0.02 -9.38
C SER A 59 15.16 0.12 -8.54
N GLU A 60 15.76 -0.98 -8.08
CA GLU A 60 16.98 -0.95 -7.26
C GLU A 60 18.23 -0.54 -8.04
N LYS A 61 18.25 -0.73 -9.37
CA LYS A 61 19.37 -0.36 -10.25
C LYS A 61 19.38 1.09 -10.72
N ASN A 62 18.32 1.85 -10.42
CA ASN A 62 18.16 3.24 -10.85
C ASN A 62 18.20 4.22 -9.65
N ILE A 63 18.77 3.79 -8.52
CA ILE A 63 19.03 4.61 -7.33
C ILE A 63 20.54 4.68 -7.12
#